data_AF-A0A2D9TT02-F1
#
_entry.id   AF-A0A2D9TT02-F1
#
_cell.length_a   1.000
_cell.length_b   1.000
_cell.length_c   1.000
_cell.angle_alpha   90.00
_cell.angle_beta   90.00
_cell.angle_gamma   90.00
#
_symmetry.space_group_name_H-M   'P 1'
#
loop_
_entity.id
_entity.type
_entity.pdbx_description
1 polymer ?
#
loop_
_entity_poly.entity_id
_entity_poly.type
_entity_poly.pdbx_seq_one_letter_code
_entity_poly.pdbx_strand_id
1 'polypeptide(L)'
;MNVNLSEQFEQYIAEQVKSGLYNNASEVIREALRLKMQQDQTYQAKLEALRADIDVACKQLDDGRGVQYDPKEMLNRVKRKTGQ
;
A
#
# COMPACT_ATOMS: atom_id res chain seq x y z
N MET A 1 27.33 3.27 11.26
CA MET A 1 26.84 1.98 10.73
C MET A 1 27.43 1.84 9.33
N ASN A 2 28.05 0.71 9.00
CA ASN A 2 28.49 0.44 7.63
C ASN A 2 27.43 -0.43 6.96
N VAL A 3 26.99 -0.05 5.76
CA VAL A 3 25.95 -0.76 5.01
C VAL A 3 26.56 -1.17 3.68
N ASN A 4 26.54 -2.46 3.39
CA ASN A 4 27.01 -2.96 2.10
C ASN A 4 25.89 -2.80 1.09
N LEU A 5 26.18 -2.11 -0.01
CA LEU A 5 25.26 -1.89 -1.11
C LEU A 5 25.70 -2.70 -2.32
N SER A 6 24.75 -3.01 -3.21
CA SER A 6 25.11 -3.53 -4.52
C SER A 6 25.72 -2.41 -5.37
N GLU A 7 26.53 -2.77 -6.36
CA GLU A 7 27.16 -1.81 -7.28
C GLU A 7 26.12 -0.88 -7.93
N GLN A 8 24.94 -1.40 -8.28
CA GLN A 8 23.84 -0.62 -8.84
C GLN A 8 23.37 0.50 -7.89
N PHE A 9 23.25 0.22 -6.59
CA PHE A 9 22.83 1.25 -5.62
C PHE A 9 23.93 2.26 -5.35
N GLU A 10 25.19 1.84 -5.34
CA GLU A 10 26.33 2.76 -5.20
C GLU A 10 26.39 3.74 -6.38
N GLN A 11 26.25 3.23 -7.61
CA GLN A 11 26.21 4.06 -8.82
C GLN A 11 25.05 5.05 -8.78
N TYR A 12 23.84 4.59 -8.44
CA TYR A 12 22.67 5.47 -8.31
C TYR A 12 22.92 6.58 -7.28
N ILE A 13 23.42 6.25 -6.08
CA ILE A 13 23.69 7.24 -5.03
C ILE A 13 24.76 8.24 -5.50
N ALA A 14 25.82 7.77 -6.16
CA ALA A 14 26.86 8.64 -6.70
C ALA A 14 26.31 9.62 -7.74
N GLU A 15 25.42 9.18 -8.62
CA GLU A 15 24.73 10.04 -9.59
C GLU A 15 23.84 11.09 -8.92
N GLN A 16 23.09 10.71 -7.88
CA GLN A 16 22.23 11.62 -7.13
C GLN A 16 23.03 12.71 -6.38
N VAL A 17 24.21 12.37 -5.86
CA VAL A 17 25.10 13.38 -5.24
C VAL A 17 25.75 14.24 -6.32
N LYS A 18 26.23 13.64 -7.42
CA LYS A 18 26.87 14.37 -8.53
C LYS A 18 25.93 15.37 -9.21
N SER A 19 24.62 15.12 -9.23
CA SER A 19 23.63 16.05 -9.77
C SER A 19 23.48 17.33 -8.93
N GLY A 20 24.00 17.34 -7.69
CA GLY A 20 23.86 18.44 -6.75
C GLY A 20 22.52 18.44 -6.02
N LEU A 21 21.64 17.46 -6.25
CA LEU A 21 20.37 17.32 -5.53
C LEU A 21 20.58 16.97 -4.06
N TYR A 22 21.69 16.29 -3.74
CA TYR A 22 22.07 15.89 -2.39
C TYR A 22 23.52 16.22 -2.11
N ASN A 23 23.84 16.57 -0.86
CA ASN A 23 25.20 16.91 -0.47
C ASN A 23 26.07 15.67 -0.22
N ASN A 24 25.45 14.55 0.15
CA ASN A 24 26.17 13.31 0.49
C ASN A 24 25.26 12.08 0.38
N ALA A 25 25.88 10.90 0.31
CA ALA A 25 25.20 9.61 0.25
C ALA A 25 24.24 9.36 1.42
N SER A 26 24.57 9.86 2.62
CA SER A 26 23.72 9.66 3.80
C SER A 26 22.38 10.38 3.69
N GLU A 27 22.30 11.50 2.96
CA GLU A 27 21.03 12.18 2.69
C GLU A 27 20.14 11.34 1.77
N VAL A 28 20.70 10.82 0.68
CA VAL A 28 19.98 9.94 -0.26
C VAL A 28 19.41 8.72 0.46
N ILE A 29 20.24 8.06 1.27
CA ILE A 29 19.83 6.87 2.02
C ILE A 29 18.73 7.21 3.03
N ARG A 30 18.86 8.32 3.78
CA ARG A 30 17.84 8.72 4.75
C ARG A 30 16.49 9.01 4.09
N GLU A 31 16.49 9.68 2.94
CA GLU A 31 15.25 9.94 2.22
C GLU A 31 14.62 8.65 1.69
N ALA A 32 15.42 7.76 1.09
CA ALA A 32 14.94 6.47 0.61
C ALA A 32 14.31 5.64 1.75
N LEU A 33 14.97 5.60 2.92
CA LEU A 33 14.44 4.91 4.10
C LEU A 33 13.16 5.58 4.62
N ARG A 34 13.08 6.92 4.64
CA ARG A 34 11.87 7.65 5.04
C ARG A 34 10.68 7.28 4.16
N LEU A 35 10.90 7.25 2.83
CA LEU A 35 9.87 6.84 1.87
C LEU A 35 9.45 5.38 2.08
N LYS A 36 10.41 4.47 2.29
CA LYS A 36 10.12 3.06 2.58
C LYS A 36 9.29 2.90 3.86
N MET A 37 9.65 3.60 4.93
CA MET A 37 8.91 3.57 6.20
C MET A 37 7.47 4.07 6.02
N GLN A 38 7.26 5.15 5.25
CA GLN A 38 5.93 5.66 4.96
C GLN A 38 5.09 4.68 4.13
N GLN A 39 5.71 4.02 3.14
CA GLN A 39 5.06 2.97 2.35
C GLN A 39 4.66 1.78 3.24
N ASP A 40 5.55 1.35 4.14
CA ASP A 40 5.29 0.25 5.07
C ASP A 40 4.14 0.58 6.02
N GLN A 41 4.12 1.78 6.59
CA GLN A 41 3.01 2.26 7.42
C GLN A 41 1.68 2.24 6.66
N THR A 42 1.68 2.75 5.42
CA THR A 42 0.49 2.77 4.57
C THR A 42 0.02 1.36 4.23
N TYR A 43 0.96 0.45 3.94
CA TYR A 43 0.65 -0.94 3.64
C TYR A 43 0.04 -1.66 4.86
N GLN A 44 0.63 -1.50 6.04
CA GLN A 44 0.09 -2.10 7.27
C GLN A 44 -1.30 -1.57 7.60
N ALA A 45 -1.52 -0.26 7.50
CA ALA A 45 -2.85 0.33 7.73
C ALA A 45 -3.92 -0.22 6.77
N LYS A 46 -3.59 -0.39 5.48
CA LYS A 46 -4.49 -1.01 4.49
C LYS A 46 -4.76 -2.48 4.80
N LEU A 47 -3.74 -3.22 5.21
CA LEU A 47 -3.87 -4.63 5.56
C LEU A 47 -4.75 -4.82 6.81
N GLU A 48 -4.59 -3.98 7.82
CA GLU A 48 -5.42 -3.97 9.03
C GLU A 48 -6.87 -3.63 8.70
N ALA A 49 -7.11 -2.61 7.88
CA ALA A 49 -8.46 -2.26 7.43
C ALA A 49 -9.13 -3.42 6.67
N LEU A 50 -8.41 -4.05 5.74
CA LEU A 50 -8.92 -5.20 4.99
C LEU A 50 -9.25 -6.39 5.90
N ARG A 51 -8.40 -6.67 6.89
CA ARG A 51 -8.65 -7.73 7.88
C ARG A 51 -9.92 -7.43 8.69
N ALA A 52 -10.09 -6.19 9.16
CA ALA A 52 -11.28 -5.79 9.88
C ALA A 52 -12.56 -5.93 9.03
N ASP A 53 -12.50 -5.53 7.75
CA ASP A 53 -13.63 -5.69 6.82
C ASP A 53 -13.99 -7.17 6.61
N ILE A 54 -12.99 -8.05 6.48
CA ILE A 54 -13.18 -9.49 6.37
C ILE A 54 -13.80 -10.06 7.65
N ASP A 55 -13.31 -9.67 8.83
CA ASP A 55 -13.85 -10.14 10.12
C ASP A 55 -15.32 -9.77 10.27
N VAL A 56 -15.70 -8.55 9.87
CA VAL A 56 -17.09 -8.10 9.84
C VAL A 56 -17.91 -8.95 8.87
N ALA A 57 -17.40 -9.20 7.67
CA ALA A 57 -18.09 -10.03 6.67
C ALA A 57 -18.26 -11.48 7.14
N CYS A 58 -17.23 -12.10 7.72
CA CYS A 58 -17.30 -13.44 8.29
C CYS A 58 -18.37 -13.51 9.38
N LYS A 59 -18.40 -12.55 10.31
CA LYS A 59 -19.43 -12.49 11.35
C LYS A 59 -20.84 -12.34 10.75
N GLN A 60 -21.00 -11.58 9.67
CA GLN A 60 -22.29 -11.51 8.96
C GLN A 60 -22.70 -12.84 8.36
N LEU A 61 -21.75 -13.61 7.82
CA LEU A 61 -22.04 -14.95 7.28
C LEU A 61 -22.40 -15.93 8.39
N ASP A 62 -21.67 -15.94 9.50
CA ASP A 62 -21.93 -16.78 10.67
C ASP A 62 -23.31 -16.51 11.27
N ASP A 63 -23.72 -15.23 11.30
CA ASP A 63 -25.05 -14.80 11.73
C ASP A 63 -26.16 -15.07 10.68
N GLY A 64 -25.84 -15.76 9.57
CA GLY A 64 -26.79 -16.09 8.51
C GLY A 64 -27.25 -14.91 7.65
N ARG A 65 -26.56 -13.76 7.73
CA ARG A 65 -26.87 -12.54 6.93
C ARG A 65 -26.24 -12.56 5.53
N GLY A 66 -25.64 -13.68 5.12
CA GLY A 66 -25.19 -13.88 3.76
C GLY A 66 -26.35 -13.91 2.76
N VAL A 67 -26.13 -13.38 1.56
CA VAL A 67 -27.10 -13.46 0.45
C VAL A 67 -26.47 -14.25 -0.70
N GLN A 68 -27.28 -15.00 -1.44
CA GLN A 68 -26.78 -15.60 -2.68
C GLN A 68 -26.35 -14.50 -3.65
N TYR A 69 -25.18 -14.70 -4.26
CA TYR A 69 -24.63 -13.77 -5.22
C TYR A 69 -25.26 -14.00 -6.59
N ASP A 70 -26.02 -13.02 -7.07
CA ASP A 70 -26.50 -12.94 -8.46
C ASP A 70 -25.93 -11.66 -9.12
N PRO A 71 -25.13 -11.80 -10.20
CA PRO A 71 -24.55 -10.66 -10.89
C PRO A 71 -25.57 -9.65 -11.46
N LYS A 72 -26.73 -10.12 -11.96
CA LYS A 72 -27.78 -9.26 -12.53
C LYS A 72 -28.46 -8.45 -11.44
N GLU A 73 -28.79 -9.09 -10.31
CA GLU A 73 -29.37 -8.40 -9.16
C GLU A 73 -28.39 -7.38 -8.55
N MET A 74 -27.09 -7.73 -8.48
CA MET A 74 -26.05 -6.80 -8.05
C MET A 74 -25.99 -5.57 -8.96
N LEU A 75 -25.95 -5.78 -10.28
CA LEU A 75 -25.91 -4.69 -11.26
C LEU A 75 -27.16 -3.80 -11.18
N ASN A 76 -28.35 -4.40 -11.07
CA ASN A 76 -29.61 -3.68 -10.91
C ASN A 76 -29.64 -2.86 -9.61
N ARG A 77 -29.03 -3.36 -8.53
CA ARG A 77 -28.90 -2.65 -7.26
C ARG A 77 -27.93 -1.46 -7.37
N VAL A 78 -26.83 -1.60 -8.10
CA VAL A 78 -25.88 -0.50 -8.36
C VAL A 78 -26.55 0.58 -9.20
N LYS A 79 -27.21 0.23 -10.31
CA LYS A 79 -27.92 1.19 -11.19
C LYS A 79 -28.95 2.03 -10.43
N ARG A 80 -29.77 1.38 -9.58
CA ARG A 80 -30.74 2.04 -8.69
C ARG A 80 -30.09 3.03 -7.72
N LYS A 81 -28.88 2.76 -7.24
CA LYS A 81 -28.14 3.67 -6.36
C LYS A 81 -27.45 4.82 -7.11
N THR A 82 -27.08 4.61 -8.36
CA THR A 82 -26.42 5.62 -9.21
C THR A 82 -27.39 6.45 -10.06
N GLY A 83 -28.71 6.20 -9.98
CA GLY A 83 -29.73 6.97 -10.69
C GLY A 83 -29.76 6.77 -12.20
N GLN A 84 -29.27 5.62 -12.70
CA GLN A 84 -29.32 5.21 -14.11
C GLN A 84 -30.43 4.19 -14.36
#